data_AF-X1CJ22-F1
#
_entry.id   AF-X1CJ22-F1
#
_cell.length_a   1.000
_cell.length_b   1.000
_cell.length_c   1.000
_cell.angle_alpha   90.00
_cell.angle_beta   90.00
_cell.angle_gamma   90.00
#
_symmetry.space_group_name_H-M   'P 1'
#
loop_
_entity.id
_entity.type
_entity.pdbx_description
1 polymer ?
#
loop_
_entity_poly.entity_id
_entity_poly.type
_entity_poly.pdbx_seq_one_letter_code
_entity_poly.pdbx_strand_id
1 'polypeptide(L)'
;AGNYIGTDANGTIDRGNKSFGVFVGSGASDNYIGVNGDEERNVISANGRAGVQFKHEAHDNHVAGNFIGTASDGGLLGSDGQSLGAYTSFDPYVNIIGTNGVGDPAEGNLIAGNSQAGVCVSSGNSNSIRGNAIHSNGELGIDLGRDGVTVNDIHDTDTGANGLQNFPALSEAFAGVSTRVVGELNSHPNGSFDIDFYANSAADPSGFGEGERYLGAITVTANAMGTAVYDALIPSATMPGELITATATDLAGNTSEFSAPIFANTPPADSVRGTDNNDFIVFTTDSVTHTIDINWGATI
;
A
#
# COMPACT_ATOMS: atom_id res chain seq x y z
N ALA A 1 0.10 23.25 -5.29
CA ALA A 1 0.71 22.84 -4.01
C ALA A 1 0.46 23.90 -2.93
N GLY A 2 0.57 23.53 -1.64
CA GLY A 2 0.51 24.49 -0.51
C GLY A 2 -0.87 25.08 -0.18
N ASN A 3 -1.97 24.40 -0.54
CA ASN A 3 -3.33 24.92 -0.35
C ASN A 3 -4.08 24.22 0.79
N TYR A 4 -4.98 24.96 1.43
CA TYR A 4 -5.92 24.46 2.43
C TYR A 4 -7.33 24.46 1.82
N ILE A 5 -7.90 23.29 1.60
CA ILE A 5 -9.17 23.08 0.88
C ILE A 5 -10.15 22.36 1.80
N GLY A 6 -11.24 23.05 2.15
CA GLY A 6 -12.25 22.56 3.09
C GLY A 6 -11.89 22.80 4.56
N THR A 7 -10.76 23.43 4.85
CA THR A 7 -10.31 23.78 6.20
C THR A 7 -10.12 25.29 6.38
N ASP A 8 -9.82 25.72 7.59
CA ASP A 8 -9.31 27.07 7.85
C ASP A 8 -7.86 27.25 7.33
N ALA A 9 -7.33 28.48 7.47
CA ALA A 9 -6.00 28.84 6.99
C ALA A 9 -4.85 28.12 7.72
N ASN A 10 -5.12 27.46 8.85
CA ASN A 10 -4.14 26.63 9.55
C ASN A 10 -4.27 25.15 9.16
N GLY A 11 -5.34 24.75 8.47
CA GLY A 11 -5.58 23.36 8.13
C GLY A 11 -6.05 22.49 9.30
N THR A 12 -6.57 23.07 10.38
CA THR A 12 -6.91 22.34 11.61
C THR A 12 -8.37 22.46 12.01
N ILE A 13 -9.14 23.34 11.36
CA ILE A 13 -10.56 23.53 11.62
C ILE A 13 -11.36 23.22 10.36
N ASP A 14 -12.40 22.40 10.50
CA ASP A 14 -13.40 22.17 9.47
C ASP A 14 -14.06 23.48 9.01
N ARG A 15 -13.91 23.79 7.73
CA ARG A 15 -14.61 24.88 7.01
C ARG A 15 -15.23 24.35 5.72
N GLY A 16 -15.57 23.07 5.73
CA GLY A 16 -15.85 22.22 4.60
C GLY A 16 -16.75 22.83 3.55
N ASN A 17 -16.42 22.57 2.29
CA ASN A 17 -17.38 22.79 1.21
C ASN A 17 -18.34 21.59 1.14
N LYS A 18 -19.58 21.78 0.64
CA LYS A 18 -20.61 20.72 0.59
C LYS A 18 -20.43 19.69 -0.55
N SER A 19 -19.30 19.71 -1.23
CA SER A 19 -19.00 18.97 -2.46
C SER A 19 -17.57 18.41 -2.39
N PHE A 20 -16.95 18.18 -3.54
CA PHE A 20 -15.55 17.72 -3.67
C PHE A 20 -14.55 18.80 -3.27
N GLY A 21 -13.39 18.41 -2.74
CA GLY A 21 -12.29 19.34 -2.51
C GLY A 21 -11.68 19.80 -3.85
N VAL A 22 -11.20 18.83 -4.63
CA VAL A 22 -10.65 19.02 -5.98
C VAL A 22 -11.40 18.12 -6.95
N PHE A 23 -11.92 18.70 -8.04
CA PHE A 23 -12.61 17.98 -9.10
C PHE A 23 -11.81 18.06 -10.40
N VAL A 24 -11.41 16.92 -10.93
CA VAL A 24 -10.72 16.76 -12.21
C VAL A 24 -11.62 15.92 -13.12
N GLY A 25 -12.04 16.48 -14.25
CA GLY A 25 -12.84 15.69 -15.16
C GLY A 25 -13.06 16.27 -16.54
N SER A 26 -13.86 15.56 -17.33
CA SER A 26 -14.13 15.86 -18.74
C SER A 26 -12.86 15.78 -19.60
N GLY A 27 -12.11 14.68 -19.45
CA GLY A 27 -10.86 14.45 -20.18
C GLY A 27 -9.68 15.30 -19.71
N ALA A 28 -9.78 15.95 -18.55
CA ALA A 28 -8.67 16.73 -18.00
C ALA A 28 -7.46 15.84 -17.73
N SER A 29 -6.30 16.28 -18.22
CA SER A 29 -5.04 15.56 -18.13
C SER A 29 -3.86 16.41 -17.72
N ASP A 30 -2.75 15.75 -17.36
CA ASP A 30 -1.47 16.37 -17.04
C ASP A 30 -1.54 17.35 -15.86
N ASN A 31 -2.48 17.14 -14.93
CA ASN A 31 -2.63 17.98 -13.75
C ASN A 31 -1.88 17.38 -12.56
N TYR A 32 -1.20 18.25 -11.82
CA TYR A 32 -0.54 17.92 -10.56
C TYR A 32 -1.28 18.52 -9.38
N ILE A 33 -1.73 17.66 -8.47
CA ILE A 33 -2.36 18.03 -7.21
C ILE A 33 -1.37 17.68 -6.10
N GLY A 34 -0.65 18.68 -5.61
CA GLY A 34 0.37 18.53 -4.56
C GLY A 34 1.78 18.74 -5.12
N VAL A 35 2.79 18.02 -4.61
CA VAL A 35 4.21 18.14 -5.03
C VAL A 35 4.95 16.82 -5.14
N ASN A 36 6.09 16.91 -5.84
CA ASN A 36 7.18 15.95 -5.94
C ASN A 36 8.29 16.27 -4.89
N GLY A 37 7.97 16.19 -3.59
CA GLY A 37 8.98 16.18 -2.50
C GLY A 37 9.31 17.49 -1.76
N ASP A 38 9.01 18.68 -2.28
CA ASP A 38 9.49 19.98 -1.74
C ASP A 38 8.64 20.60 -0.58
N GLU A 39 8.06 19.79 0.32
CA GLU A 39 7.25 20.23 1.49
C GLU A 39 5.95 21.05 1.20
N GLU A 40 5.66 21.43 -0.04
CA GLU A 40 4.44 22.16 -0.39
C GLU A 40 3.22 21.23 -0.52
N ARG A 41 2.64 20.83 0.60
CA ARG A 41 1.49 19.89 0.65
C ARG A 41 0.17 20.63 0.51
N ASN A 42 -0.83 20.05 -0.15
CA ASN A 42 -2.20 20.50 0.07
C ASN A 42 -2.81 19.75 1.26
N VAL A 43 -3.65 20.44 2.04
CA VAL A 43 -4.56 19.83 3.02
C VAL A 43 -5.95 19.88 2.41
N ILE A 44 -6.52 18.72 2.09
CA ILE A 44 -7.78 18.56 1.37
C ILE A 44 -8.73 17.74 2.24
N SER A 45 -9.43 18.42 3.15
CA SER A 45 -10.13 17.75 4.26
C SER A 45 -11.47 18.40 4.54
N ALA A 46 -12.31 17.74 5.34
CA ALA A 46 -13.62 18.25 5.71
C ALA A 46 -14.57 18.57 4.53
N ASN A 47 -14.31 18.04 3.33
CA ASN A 47 -15.21 18.21 2.20
C ASN A 47 -16.42 17.28 2.34
N GLY A 48 -17.60 17.70 1.88
CA GLY A 48 -18.86 16.93 2.00
C GLY A 48 -19.00 15.79 0.99
N ARG A 49 -17.95 15.54 0.19
CA ARG A 49 -17.74 14.43 -0.75
C ARG A 49 -16.23 14.18 -0.84
N ALA A 50 -15.80 13.39 -1.83
CA ALA A 50 -14.39 13.05 -2.01
C ALA A 50 -13.43 14.25 -1.96
N GLY A 51 -12.30 14.07 -1.28
CA GLY A 51 -11.22 15.06 -1.24
C GLY A 51 -10.74 15.38 -2.65
N VAL A 52 -10.36 14.36 -3.41
CA VAL A 52 -10.02 14.46 -4.84
C VAL A 52 -10.92 13.54 -5.66
N GLN A 53 -11.54 14.07 -6.73
CA GLN A 53 -12.37 13.31 -7.66
C GLN A 53 -11.79 13.36 -9.07
N PHE A 54 -11.58 12.18 -9.65
CA PHE A 54 -11.38 11.98 -11.09
C PHE A 54 -12.67 11.52 -11.75
N LYS A 55 -13.06 12.14 -12.86
CA LYS A 55 -14.33 11.80 -13.52
C LYS A 55 -14.35 12.03 -15.03
N HIS A 56 -15.12 11.23 -15.77
CA HIS A 56 -15.32 11.38 -17.22
C HIS A 56 -13.98 11.39 -17.97
N GLU A 57 -13.29 10.26 -17.98
CA GLU A 57 -12.05 10.07 -18.75
C GLU A 57 -10.88 10.98 -18.35
N ALA A 58 -10.85 11.49 -17.12
CA ALA A 58 -9.66 12.18 -16.59
C ALA A 58 -8.46 11.22 -16.58
N HIS A 59 -7.31 11.65 -17.10
CA HIS A 59 -6.15 10.78 -17.30
C HIS A 59 -4.81 11.49 -17.11
N ASP A 60 -3.73 10.75 -16.91
CA ASP A 60 -2.38 11.31 -16.76
C ASP A 60 -2.29 12.42 -15.69
N ASN A 61 -3.09 12.30 -14.62
CA ASN A 61 -3.05 13.23 -13.50
C ASN A 61 -2.29 12.61 -12.32
N HIS A 62 -1.62 13.45 -11.53
CA HIS A 62 -0.80 13.03 -10.40
C HIS A 62 -1.25 13.71 -9.10
N VAL A 63 -1.62 12.90 -8.12
CA VAL A 63 -1.94 13.34 -6.75
C VAL A 63 -0.83 12.84 -5.85
N ALA A 64 0.02 13.76 -5.35
CA ALA A 64 1.20 13.40 -4.57
C ALA A 64 1.44 14.36 -3.39
N GLY A 65 1.90 13.80 -2.27
CA GLY A 65 2.31 14.57 -1.09
C GLY A 65 1.19 15.37 -0.43
N ASN A 66 -0.08 14.99 -0.61
CA ASN A 66 -1.22 15.68 0.02
C ASN A 66 -1.64 15.02 1.33
N PHE A 67 -2.28 15.82 2.18
CA PHE A 67 -3.04 15.35 3.34
C PHE A 67 -4.52 15.39 2.98
N ILE A 68 -5.18 14.24 3.03
CA ILE A 68 -6.57 14.07 2.57
C ILE A 68 -7.39 13.42 3.68
N GLY A 69 -8.34 14.17 4.23
CA GLY A 69 -9.15 13.77 5.40
C GLY A 69 -8.51 14.08 6.76
N THR A 70 -7.25 14.52 6.77
CA THR A 70 -6.49 14.90 7.97
C THR A 70 -6.28 16.42 8.08
N ALA A 71 -5.98 16.89 9.28
CA ALA A 71 -5.49 18.23 9.54
C ALA A 71 -4.02 18.36 9.10
N SER A 72 -3.51 19.58 9.02
CA SER A 72 -2.13 19.88 8.59
C SER A 72 -1.03 19.22 9.43
N ASP A 73 -1.33 18.83 10.66
CA ASP A 73 -0.43 18.12 11.58
C ASP A 73 -0.55 16.59 11.47
N GLY A 74 -1.40 16.09 10.58
CA GLY A 74 -1.72 14.67 10.40
C GLY A 74 -2.82 14.16 11.33
N GLY A 75 -3.36 14.99 12.22
CA GLY A 75 -4.49 14.61 13.07
C GLY A 75 -5.75 14.35 12.25
N LEU A 76 -6.63 13.45 12.70
CA LEU A 76 -7.89 13.21 12.00
C LEU A 76 -8.79 14.43 12.12
N LEU A 77 -9.13 15.05 10.99
CA LEU A 77 -10.13 16.11 10.93
C LEU A 77 -11.47 15.56 10.45
N GLY A 78 -11.40 14.49 9.66
CA GLY A 78 -12.56 13.79 9.15
C GLY A 78 -13.22 14.51 7.98
N SER A 79 -14.37 13.99 7.63
CA SER A 79 -15.23 14.51 6.58
C SER A 79 -16.71 14.38 6.98
N ASP A 80 -17.48 15.44 6.83
CA ASP A 80 -18.92 15.41 7.07
C ASP A 80 -19.66 14.74 5.90
N GLY A 81 -19.76 13.40 5.95
CA GLY A 81 -20.63 12.58 5.10
C GLY A 81 -20.04 12.14 3.76
N GLN A 82 -20.20 10.84 3.44
CA GLN A 82 -19.84 10.17 2.17
C GLN A 82 -18.51 10.58 1.53
N SER A 83 -17.49 10.89 2.33
CA SER A 83 -16.20 11.30 1.78
C SER A 83 -15.28 10.11 1.59
N LEU A 84 -14.69 10.09 0.41
CA LEU A 84 -13.57 9.27 0.01
C LEU A 84 -12.32 10.17 0.02
N GLY A 85 -11.14 9.62 0.22
CA GLY A 85 -9.91 10.40 0.03
C GLY A 85 -9.73 10.77 -1.44
N ALA A 86 -9.53 9.76 -2.29
CA ALA A 86 -9.52 9.90 -3.74
C ALA A 86 -10.57 8.99 -4.39
N TYR A 87 -11.27 9.48 -5.41
CA TYR A 87 -12.34 8.72 -6.06
C TYR A 87 -12.25 8.81 -7.59
N THR A 88 -12.30 7.67 -8.28
CA THR A 88 -12.37 7.61 -9.76
C THR A 88 -13.75 7.08 -10.19
N SER A 89 -14.37 7.71 -11.19
CA SER A 89 -15.69 7.31 -11.72
C SER A 89 -15.89 7.73 -13.17
N PHE A 90 -16.68 6.98 -13.95
CA PHE A 90 -16.88 7.22 -15.40
C PHE A 90 -15.55 7.18 -16.17
N ASP A 91 -14.85 6.05 -16.00
CA ASP A 91 -13.66 5.62 -16.74
C ASP A 91 -12.42 6.54 -16.73
N PRO A 92 -11.96 7.12 -15.60
CA PRO A 92 -10.63 7.72 -15.52
C PRO A 92 -9.52 6.67 -15.64
N TYR A 93 -8.42 7.00 -16.31
CA TYR A 93 -7.34 6.05 -16.55
C TYR A 93 -5.95 6.66 -16.44
N VAL A 94 -4.92 5.86 -16.14
CA VAL A 94 -3.51 6.34 -16.11
C VAL A 94 -3.32 7.52 -15.13
N ASN A 95 -4.10 7.55 -14.04
CA ASN A 95 -3.87 8.50 -12.97
C ASN A 95 -2.95 7.89 -11.91
N ILE A 96 -2.11 8.72 -11.29
CA ILE A 96 -1.19 8.32 -10.23
C ILE A 96 -1.67 8.95 -8.93
N ILE A 97 -1.90 8.13 -7.91
CA ILE A 97 -2.18 8.53 -6.54
C ILE A 97 -1.02 8.01 -5.69
N GLY A 98 -0.14 8.91 -5.25
CA GLY A 98 1.07 8.61 -4.50
C GLY A 98 2.32 8.60 -5.39
N THR A 99 3.25 7.69 -5.15
CA THR A 99 4.51 7.65 -5.88
C THR A 99 4.37 7.05 -7.29
N ASN A 100 5.22 7.49 -8.20
CA ASN A 100 5.40 6.90 -9.53
C ASN A 100 6.40 5.72 -9.55
N GLY A 101 6.86 5.25 -8.38
CA GLY A 101 7.78 4.11 -8.25
C GLY A 101 9.26 4.48 -8.12
N VAL A 102 9.61 5.77 -8.10
CA VAL A 102 11.00 6.23 -7.96
C VAL A 102 11.26 6.85 -6.59
N GLY A 103 11.62 6.02 -5.61
CA GLY A 103 12.51 6.39 -4.49
C GLY A 103 12.16 7.61 -3.63
N ASP A 104 10.92 8.12 -3.68
CA ASP A 104 10.53 9.33 -2.97
C ASP A 104 9.33 9.10 -2.04
N PRO A 105 9.57 8.64 -0.80
CA PRO A 105 8.52 8.54 0.23
C PRO A 105 7.77 9.87 0.47
N ALA A 106 8.32 11.02 0.04
CA ALA A 106 7.64 12.30 0.18
C ALA A 106 6.50 12.51 -0.83
N GLU A 107 6.41 11.71 -1.88
CA GLU A 107 5.28 11.72 -2.83
C GLU A 107 4.03 11.00 -2.29
N GLY A 108 4.17 10.16 -1.26
CA GLY A 108 3.04 9.46 -0.64
C GLY A 108 2.02 10.44 -0.07
N ASN A 109 0.74 10.26 -0.41
CA ASN A 109 -0.33 11.01 0.26
C ASN A 109 -0.61 10.39 1.63
N LEU A 110 -0.98 11.22 2.60
CA LEU A 110 -1.62 10.79 3.84
C LEU A 110 -3.14 10.84 3.64
N ILE A 111 -3.78 9.69 3.58
CA ILE A 111 -5.21 9.54 3.32
C ILE A 111 -5.85 8.84 4.52
N ALA A 112 -6.42 9.64 5.43
CA ALA A 112 -6.92 9.11 6.69
C ALA A 112 -8.12 9.87 7.24
N GLY A 113 -8.91 9.20 8.07
CA GLY A 113 -10.09 9.79 8.72
C GLY A 113 -11.30 9.97 7.81
N ASN A 114 -11.28 9.40 6.60
CA ASN A 114 -12.43 9.49 5.69
C ASN A 114 -13.56 8.58 6.18
N SER A 115 -14.81 8.98 5.92
CA SER A 115 -15.98 8.21 6.37
C SER A 115 -16.31 6.97 5.52
N GLN A 116 -15.69 6.86 4.35
CA GLN A 116 -15.75 5.71 3.44
C GLN A 116 -14.33 5.21 3.16
N ALA A 117 -14.11 4.50 2.04
CA ALA A 117 -12.79 4.07 1.64
C ALA A 117 -11.77 5.21 1.49
N GLY A 118 -10.50 4.92 1.76
CA GLY A 118 -9.40 5.88 1.56
C GLY A 118 -9.28 6.28 0.09
N VAL A 119 -9.14 5.29 -0.79
CA VAL A 119 -9.20 5.46 -2.25
C VAL A 119 -10.25 4.52 -2.81
N CYS A 120 -11.13 5.02 -3.66
CA CYS A 120 -12.10 4.17 -4.35
C CYS A 120 -11.94 4.33 -5.87
N VAL A 121 -11.88 3.21 -6.57
CA VAL A 121 -11.86 3.15 -8.03
C VAL A 121 -13.15 2.49 -8.46
N SER A 122 -14.17 3.26 -8.83
CA SER A 122 -15.46 2.64 -9.25
C SER A 122 -15.49 2.19 -10.71
N SER A 123 -14.56 2.67 -11.53
CA SER A 123 -14.46 2.36 -12.96
C SER A 123 -13.13 2.90 -13.53
N GLY A 124 -12.79 2.49 -14.74
CA GLY A 124 -11.53 2.87 -15.39
C GLY A 124 -10.39 1.93 -15.01
N ASN A 125 -9.23 2.10 -15.65
CA ASN A 125 -8.09 1.19 -15.51
C ASN A 125 -6.78 1.96 -15.43
N SER A 126 -5.69 1.26 -15.16
CA SER A 126 -4.34 1.83 -15.14
C SER A 126 -4.17 2.94 -14.11
N ASN A 127 -4.98 2.97 -13.04
CA ASN A 127 -4.82 3.97 -11.99
C ASN A 127 -3.88 3.43 -10.91
N SER A 128 -2.66 3.97 -10.85
CA SER A 128 -1.62 3.52 -9.92
C SER A 128 -1.82 4.16 -8.55
N ILE A 129 -1.89 3.34 -7.49
CA ILE A 129 -2.17 3.76 -6.12
C ILE A 129 -1.06 3.23 -5.20
N ARG A 130 0.08 3.91 -5.16
CA ARG A 130 1.31 3.36 -4.57
C ARG A 130 1.95 4.30 -3.56
N GLY A 131 2.56 3.75 -2.52
CA GLY A 131 3.37 4.49 -1.54
C GLY A 131 2.59 5.50 -0.68
N ASN A 132 1.26 5.40 -0.64
CA ASN A 132 0.44 6.25 0.23
C ASN A 132 0.39 5.71 1.65
N ALA A 133 0.29 6.61 2.64
CA ALA A 133 -0.13 6.25 3.99
C ALA A 133 -1.66 6.32 4.04
N ILE A 134 -2.32 5.17 4.01
CA ILE A 134 -3.79 5.06 4.01
C ILE A 134 -4.20 4.36 5.30
N HIS A 135 -4.91 5.04 6.19
CA HIS A 135 -5.35 4.42 7.45
C HIS A 135 -6.53 5.13 8.08
N SER A 136 -7.19 4.49 9.06
CA SER A 136 -8.28 5.06 9.84
C SER A 136 -9.41 5.61 8.98
N ASN A 137 -9.69 4.98 7.84
CA ASN A 137 -10.85 5.27 7.02
C ASN A 137 -12.04 4.38 7.46
N GLY A 138 -13.26 4.75 7.06
CA GLY A 138 -14.48 4.09 7.55
C GLY A 138 -14.81 2.77 6.86
N GLU A 139 -14.21 2.53 5.71
CA GLU A 139 -14.31 1.30 4.90
C GLU A 139 -12.88 0.86 4.50
N LEU A 140 -12.67 0.22 3.35
CA LEU A 140 -11.36 -0.26 2.92
C LEU A 140 -10.35 0.89 2.66
N GLY A 141 -9.05 0.60 2.79
CA GLY A 141 -8.02 1.56 2.40
C GLY A 141 -8.07 1.87 0.90
N ILE A 142 -8.16 0.82 0.07
CA ILE A 142 -8.40 0.89 -1.37
C ILE A 142 -9.58 -0.02 -1.68
N ASP A 143 -10.59 0.49 -2.38
CA ASP A 143 -11.78 -0.26 -2.80
C ASP A 143 -11.91 -0.20 -4.33
N LEU A 144 -11.82 -1.36 -4.99
CA LEU A 144 -12.03 -1.49 -6.43
C LEU A 144 -13.47 -1.92 -6.70
N GLY A 145 -14.21 -1.14 -7.48
CA GLY A 145 -15.61 -1.43 -7.83
C GLY A 145 -16.63 -0.90 -6.81
N ARG A 146 -16.21 -0.49 -5.61
CA ARG A 146 -17.08 -0.01 -4.53
C ARG A 146 -18.06 -1.08 -4.04
N ASP A 147 -17.60 -2.32 -4.02
CA ASP A 147 -18.36 -3.50 -3.61
C ASP A 147 -17.74 -4.22 -2.41
N GLY A 148 -16.74 -3.59 -1.78
CA GLY A 148 -15.97 -4.18 -0.70
C GLY A 148 -14.82 -5.00 -1.26
N VAL A 149 -14.39 -6.04 -0.53
CA VAL A 149 -13.19 -6.78 -0.92
C VAL A 149 -13.42 -7.55 -2.21
N THR A 150 -12.62 -7.24 -3.23
CA THR A 150 -12.54 -7.95 -4.49
C THR A 150 -11.83 -9.29 -4.28
N VAL A 151 -12.49 -10.41 -4.58
CA VAL A 151 -11.91 -11.73 -4.34
C VAL A 151 -10.92 -12.10 -5.44
N ASN A 152 -9.70 -12.49 -5.07
CA ASN A 152 -8.74 -12.99 -6.03
C ASN A 152 -9.27 -14.16 -6.89
N ASP A 153 -9.08 -14.13 -8.20
CA ASP A 153 -9.41 -15.22 -9.12
C ASP A 153 -8.16 -15.85 -9.78
N ILE A 154 -8.35 -16.96 -10.51
CA ILE A 154 -7.21 -17.66 -11.14
C ILE A 154 -6.77 -16.88 -12.38
N HIS A 155 -5.50 -16.50 -12.38
CA HIS A 155 -4.84 -15.75 -13.45
C HIS A 155 -5.35 -14.32 -13.65
N ASP A 156 -6.15 -13.79 -12.71
CA ASP A 156 -6.61 -12.40 -12.71
C ASP A 156 -7.37 -12.07 -14.01
N THR A 157 -8.37 -12.89 -14.31
CA THR A 157 -9.06 -12.92 -15.62
C THR A 157 -10.31 -12.08 -15.68
N ASP A 158 -10.76 -11.57 -14.55
CA ASP A 158 -11.89 -10.69 -14.49
C ASP A 158 -11.54 -9.28 -15.02
N THR A 159 -12.55 -8.42 -15.04
CA THR A 159 -12.44 -7.10 -15.64
C THR A 159 -13.24 -6.12 -14.82
N GLY A 160 -12.76 -4.89 -14.73
CA GLY A 160 -13.46 -3.84 -14.01
C GLY A 160 -12.52 -2.70 -13.67
N ALA A 161 -12.81 -2.04 -12.56
CA ALA A 161 -11.96 -1.01 -11.98
C ALA A 161 -10.54 -1.55 -11.77
N ASN A 162 -9.54 -0.91 -12.39
CA ASN A 162 -8.15 -1.39 -12.38
C ASN A 162 -8.00 -2.87 -12.76
N GLY A 163 -8.85 -3.36 -13.68
CA GLY A 163 -8.84 -4.77 -14.06
C GLY A 163 -9.16 -5.73 -12.92
N LEU A 164 -9.61 -5.23 -11.75
CA LEU A 164 -9.80 -5.98 -10.51
C LEU A 164 -8.54 -6.73 -10.05
N GLN A 165 -7.36 -6.17 -10.37
CA GLN A 165 -6.05 -6.72 -10.08
C GLN A 165 -6.00 -7.46 -8.72
N ASN A 166 -5.72 -8.76 -8.78
CA ASN A 166 -5.52 -9.57 -7.58
C ASN A 166 -4.47 -8.96 -6.65
N PHE A 167 -4.72 -9.01 -5.34
CA PHE A 167 -3.78 -8.59 -4.31
C PHE A 167 -2.87 -9.75 -3.85
N PRO A 168 -1.71 -9.45 -3.23
CA PRO A 168 -0.83 -10.48 -2.70
C PRO A 168 -1.46 -11.28 -1.55
N ALA A 169 -1.15 -12.58 -1.46
CA ALA A 169 -1.44 -13.42 -0.31
C ALA A 169 -0.16 -13.58 0.55
N LEU A 170 -0.16 -12.98 1.74
CA LEU A 170 0.98 -13.04 2.66
C LEU A 170 0.89 -14.29 3.55
N SER A 171 2.04 -14.96 3.77
CA SER A 171 2.10 -16.20 4.56
C SER A 171 2.96 -16.08 5.82
N GLU A 172 4.03 -15.28 5.77
CA GLU A 172 4.93 -15.09 6.91
C GLU A 172 5.54 -13.69 6.88
N ALA A 173 5.66 -13.06 8.05
CA ALA A 173 6.41 -11.83 8.21
C ALA A 173 7.23 -11.86 9.50
N PHE A 174 8.44 -11.28 9.45
CA PHE A 174 9.31 -11.10 10.59
C PHE A 174 9.78 -9.66 10.71
N ALA A 175 9.60 -9.13 11.92
CA ALA A 175 9.98 -7.78 12.28
C ALA A 175 11.50 -7.63 12.44
N GLY A 176 12.02 -6.42 12.26
CA GLY A 176 13.44 -6.14 12.41
C GLY A 176 13.81 -4.76 11.88
N VAL A 177 15.11 -4.46 11.84
CA VAL A 177 15.63 -3.26 11.14
C VAL A 177 15.39 -3.33 9.63
N SER A 178 15.23 -4.55 9.12
CA SER A 178 14.68 -4.87 7.82
C SER A 178 13.57 -5.89 8.03
N THR A 179 12.45 -5.69 7.35
CA THR A 179 11.27 -6.54 7.49
C THR A 179 11.33 -7.65 6.47
N ARG A 180 11.28 -8.91 6.91
CA ARG A 180 11.18 -10.06 5.99
C ARG A 180 9.71 -10.38 5.76
N VAL A 181 9.30 -10.56 4.51
CA VAL A 181 7.92 -10.91 4.13
C VAL A 181 7.92 -12.01 3.09
N VAL A 182 7.19 -13.09 3.35
CA VAL A 182 6.97 -14.21 2.44
C VAL A 182 5.53 -14.17 1.95
N GLY A 183 5.34 -14.36 0.65
CA GLY A 183 4.01 -14.35 0.07
C GLY A 183 3.98 -14.88 -1.36
N GLU A 184 2.78 -14.86 -1.90
CA GLU A 184 2.47 -15.23 -3.28
C GLU A 184 1.54 -14.19 -3.91
N LEU A 185 1.66 -13.98 -5.22
CA LEU A 185 0.64 -13.34 -6.04
C LEU A 185 0.22 -14.32 -7.13
N ASN A 186 -1.09 -14.56 -7.26
CA ASN A 186 -1.65 -15.18 -8.46
C ASN A 186 -2.25 -14.05 -9.32
N SER A 187 -1.75 -13.84 -10.53
CA SER A 187 -2.26 -12.84 -11.47
C SER A 187 -1.91 -13.25 -12.92
N HIS A 188 -1.85 -12.30 -13.86
CA HIS A 188 -1.62 -12.57 -15.27
C HIS A 188 -0.30 -13.34 -15.51
N PRO A 189 -0.34 -14.48 -16.25
CA PRO A 189 0.84 -15.29 -16.53
C PRO A 189 1.97 -14.53 -17.23
N ASN A 190 3.20 -14.73 -16.75
CA ASN A 190 4.40 -14.06 -17.24
C ASN A 190 4.38 -12.52 -17.11
N GLY A 191 3.43 -11.97 -16.35
CA GLY A 191 3.39 -10.56 -16.00
C GLY A 191 4.43 -10.20 -14.95
N SER A 192 4.90 -8.95 -14.98
CA SER A 192 5.69 -8.37 -13.89
C SER A 192 4.80 -7.45 -13.06
N PHE A 193 5.00 -7.50 -11.74
CA PHE A 193 4.18 -6.78 -10.78
C PHE A 193 5.08 -6.16 -9.72
N ASP A 194 4.77 -4.93 -9.35
CA ASP A 194 5.34 -4.31 -8.16
C ASP A 194 4.48 -4.64 -6.95
N ILE A 195 5.12 -5.15 -5.89
CA ILE A 195 4.48 -5.47 -4.62
C ILE A 195 4.91 -4.40 -3.61
N ASP A 196 3.97 -3.55 -3.23
CA ASP A 196 4.18 -2.50 -2.22
C ASP A 196 3.79 -3.03 -0.84
N PHE A 197 4.68 -2.91 0.15
CA PHE A 197 4.46 -3.40 1.51
C PHE A 197 4.21 -2.26 2.49
N TYR A 198 3.33 -2.52 3.46
CA TYR A 198 2.93 -1.54 4.46
C TYR A 198 2.89 -2.17 5.85
N ALA A 199 3.21 -1.38 6.88
CA ALA A 199 3.00 -1.73 8.28
C ALA A 199 1.80 -0.97 8.84
N ASN A 200 1.07 -1.63 9.74
CA ASN A 200 -0.12 -1.12 10.38
C ASN A 200 -0.07 -1.37 11.88
N SER A 201 -0.48 -0.38 12.66
CA SER A 201 -0.59 -0.48 14.12
C SER A 201 -1.80 -1.29 14.59
N ALA A 202 -2.83 -1.41 13.74
CA ALA A 202 -4.06 -2.14 14.02
C ALA A 202 -4.60 -2.82 12.75
N ALA A 203 -5.41 -3.87 12.94
CA ALA A 203 -6.15 -4.49 11.85
C ALA A 203 -7.36 -3.63 11.49
N ASP A 204 -7.62 -3.51 10.20
CA ASP A 204 -8.85 -2.90 9.71
C ASP A 204 -10.08 -3.78 10.04
N PRO A 205 -11.24 -3.20 10.42
CA PRO A 205 -12.44 -3.96 10.76
C PRO A 205 -12.99 -4.86 9.64
N SER A 206 -12.68 -4.60 8.37
CA SER A 206 -13.09 -5.44 7.24
C SER A 206 -12.36 -6.80 7.19
N GLY A 207 -11.23 -6.92 7.89
CA GLY A 207 -10.34 -8.08 7.81
C GLY A 207 -9.34 -8.03 6.65
N PHE A 208 -9.44 -7.03 5.77
CA PHE A 208 -8.44 -6.68 4.76
C PHE A 208 -7.85 -5.33 5.13
N GLY A 209 -6.53 -5.24 5.15
CA GLY A 209 -5.90 -4.13 5.87
C GLY A 209 -5.89 -2.83 5.09
N GLU A 210 -5.52 -1.75 5.76
CA GLU A 210 -5.09 -0.52 5.09
C GLU A 210 -3.55 -0.54 4.98
N GLY A 211 -2.92 0.62 4.79
CA GLY A 211 -1.46 0.76 4.71
C GLY A 211 -0.99 2.02 5.43
N GLU A 212 -0.90 1.97 6.76
CA GLU A 212 -0.56 3.13 7.60
C GLU A 212 0.84 3.68 7.31
N ARG A 213 1.82 2.79 7.10
CA ARG A 213 3.22 3.18 6.85
C ARG A 213 3.81 2.37 5.72
N TYR A 214 4.16 3.04 4.63
CA TYR A 214 4.87 2.43 3.51
C TYR A 214 6.26 1.94 3.92
N LEU A 215 6.56 0.68 3.61
CA LEU A 215 7.85 0.04 3.92
C LEU A 215 8.79 0.00 2.71
N GLY A 216 8.23 -0.01 1.50
CA GLY A 216 8.96 -0.16 0.25
C GLY A 216 8.31 -1.19 -0.66
N ALA A 217 8.98 -1.49 -1.77
CA ALA A 217 8.47 -2.42 -2.77
C ALA A 217 9.53 -3.37 -3.31
N ILE A 218 9.07 -4.45 -3.93
CA ILE A 218 9.85 -5.31 -4.80
C ILE A 218 9.12 -5.48 -6.13
N THR A 219 9.84 -5.88 -7.17
CA THR A 219 9.23 -6.36 -8.42
C THR A 219 9.31 -7.88 -8.47
N VAL A 220 8.19 -8.54 -8.76
CA VAL A 220 8.11 -9.98 -8.99
C VAL A 220 7.65 -10.27 -10.42
N THR A 221 7.88 -11.49 -10.90
CA THR A 221 7.37 -11.93 -12.20
C THR A 221 6.65 -13.25 -12.02
N ALA A 222 5.39 -13.28 -12.43
CA ALA A 222 4.56 -14.47 -12.42
C ALA A 222 5.11 -15.50 -13.42
N ASN A 223 5.01 -16.79 -13.07
CA ASN A 223 5.35 -17.87 -13.99
C ASN A 223 4.24 -18.06 -15.04
N ALA A 224 4.37 -19.10 -15.88
CA ALA A 224 3.39 -19.44 -16.91
C ALA A 224 2.01 -19.86 -16.38
N MET A 225 1.88 -20.10 -15.07
CA MET A 225 0.63 -20.37 -14.35
C MET A 225 0.10 -19.15 -13.59
N GLY A 226 0.65 -17.95 -13.84
CA GLY A 226 0.18 -16.74 -13.15
C GLY A 226 0.69 -16.57 -11.72
N THR A 227 1.47 -17.51 -11.18
CA THR A 227 1.94 -17.46 -9.80
C THR A 227 3.34 -16.84 -9.70
N ALA A 228 3.50 -15.86 -8.82
CA ALA A 228 4.77 -15.33 -8.34
C ALA A 228 4.91 -15.57 -6.84
N VAL A 229 5.91 -16.35 -6.42
CA VAL A 229 6.26 -16.53 -5.00
C VAL A 229 7.48 -15.69 -4.66
N TYR A 230 7.54 -15.16 -3.44
CA TYR A 230 8.66 -14.32 -3.01
C TYR A 230 8.98 -14.49 -1.52
N ASP A 231 10.26 -14.26 -1.21
CA ASP A 231 10.82 -14.09 0.13
C ASP A 231 11.61 -12.78 0.13
N ALA A 232 10.94 -11.72 0.56
CA ALA A 232 11.39 -10.35 0.41
C ALA A 232 12.04 -9.85 1.69
N LEU A 233 13.15 -9.12 1.56
CA LEU A 233 13.76 -8.38 2.66
C LEU A 233 13.65 -6.89 2.37
N ILE A 234 12.76 -6.20 3.08
CA ILE A 234 12.47 -4.79 2.89
C ILE A 234 13.34 -3.96 3.83
N PRO A 235 14.11 -2.96 3.35
CA PRO A 235 15.05 -2.18 4.16
C PRO A 235 14.35 -1.09 4.99
N SER A 236 13.17 -1.40 5.52
CA SER A 236 12.40 -0.56 6.43
C SER A 236 12.03 -1.36 7.68
N ALA A 237 12.12 -0.69 8.81
CA ALA A 237 11.99 -1.33 10.10
C ALA A 237 10.53 -1.57 10.50
N THR A 238 10.29 -2.69 11.16
CA THR A 238 9.03 -3.00 11.83
C THR A 238 9.28 -3.59 13.21
N MET A 239 8.26 -3.57 14.06
CA MET A 239 8.28 -4.12 15.41
C MET A 239 7.42 -5.37 15.50
N PRO A 240 7.80 -6.35 16.35
CA PRO A 240 6.94 -7.51 16.59
C PRO A 240 5.54 -7.09 17.04
N GLY A 241 4.52 -7.64 16.38
CA GLY A 241 3.11 -7.34 16.65
C GLY A 241 2.50 -6.27 15.74
N GLU A 242 3.29 -5.54 14.96
CA GLU A 242 2.74 -4.79 13.81
C GLU A 242 2.14 -5.75 12.79
N LEU A 243 1.20 -5.25 11.99
CA LEU A 243 0.55 -6.00 10.92
C LEU A 243 1.12 -5.57 9.57
N ILE A 244 1.42 -6.54 8.71
CA ILE A 244 1.91 -6.32 7.36
C ILE A 244 0.78 -6.54 6.36
N THR A 245 0.62 -5.59 5.45
CA THR A 245 -0.26 -5.67 4.28
C THR A 245 0.54 -5.38 3.02
N ALA A 246 -0.01 -5.74 1.87
CA ALA A 246 0.59 -5.44 0.59
C ALA A 246 -0.44 -5.14 -0.49
N THR A 247 -0.04 -4.39 -1.52
CA THR A 247 -0.78 -4.26 -2.79
C THR A 247 0.08 -4.80 -3.92
N ALA A 248 -0.54 -5.15 -5.05
CA ALA A 248 0.12 -5.49 -6.29
C ALA A 248 -0.24 -4.44 -7.34
N THR A 249 0.74 -3.98 -8.12
CA THR A 249 0.52 -3.11 -9.28
C THR A 249 1.12 -3.72 -10.53
N ASP A 250 0.31 -3.89 -11.58
CA ASP A 250 0.81 -4.40 -12.87
C ASP A 250 1.58 -3.34 -13.66
N LEU A 251 2.20 -3.74 -14.78
CA LEU A 251 2.93 -2.82 -15.66
C LEU A 251 2.05 -1.76 -16.33
N ALA A 252 0.73 -1.98 -16.40
CA ALA A 252 -0.21 -0.99 -16.92
C ALA A 252 -0.62 0.02 -15.84
N GLY A 253 -0.19 -0.15 -14.59
CA GLY A 253 -0.52 0.73 -13.47
C GLY A 253 -1.83 0.36 -12.77
N ASN A 254 -2.38 -0.82 -12.99
CA ASN A 254 -3.53 -1.31 -12.22
C ASN A 254 -3.07 -1.73 -10.83
N THR A 255 -3.42 -0.95 -9.80
CA THR A 255 -3.16 -1.35 -8.40
C THR A 255 -4.36 -2.08 -7.81
N SER A 256 -4.08 -3.19 -7.11
CA SER A 256 -5.03 -3.97 -6.32
C SER A 256 -5.52 -3.23 -5.07
N GLU A 257 -6.55 -3.80 -4.43
CA GLU A 257 -6.82 -3.53 -3.01
C GLU A 257 -5.66 -4.02 -2.12
N PHE A 258 -5.71 -3.71 -0.83
CA PHE A 258 -4.76 -4.26 0.14
C PHE A 258 -5.05 -5.72 0.45
N SER A 259 -3.99 -6.50 0.70
CA SER A 259 -4.08 -7.88 1.16
C SER A 259 -4.72 -8.01 2.54
N ALA A 260 -5.14 -9.23 2.87
CA ALA A 260 -5.34 -9.60 4.27
C ALA A 260 -4.04 -9.38 5.08
N PRO A 261 -4.13 -8.87 6.31
CA PRO A 261 -2.95 -8.56 7.12
C PRO A 261 -2.40 -9.82 7.81
N ILE A 262 -1.08 -9.86 8.02
CA ILE A 262 -0.42 -10.85 8.88
C ILE A 262 0.47 -10.17 9.93
N PHE A 263 0.65 -10.78 11.10
CA PHE A 263 1.55 -10.24 12.10
C PHE A 263 3.01 -10.35 11.66
N ALA A 264 3.75 -9.26 11.84
CA ALA A 264 5.21 -9.29 11.87
C ALA A 264 5.64 -9.96 13.18
N ASN A 265 6.12 -11.19 13.08
CA ASN A 265 6.55 -11.96 14.24
C ASN A 265 7.96 -11.55 14.68
N THR A 266 8.33 -11.86 15.91
CA THR A 266 9.74 -11.81 16.31
C THR A 266 10.52 -12.82 15.46
N PRO A 267 11.64 -12.43 14.84
CA PRO A 267 12.50 -13.38 14.15
C PRO A 267 12.86 -14.54 15.08
N PRO A 268 12.93 -15.78 14.58
CA PRO A 268 13.52 -16.86 15.36
C PRO A 268 14.93 -16.44 15.75
N ALA A 269 15.32 -16.73 17.00
CA ALA A 269 16.67 -16.43 17.45
C ALA A 269 17.66 -17.09 16.48
N ASP A 270 18.51 -16.30 15.83
CA ASP A 270 19.63 -16.83 15.05
C ASP A 270 20.37 -17.83 15.95
N SER A 271 20.57 -19.05 15.46
CA SER A 271 21.54 -19.94 16.08
C SER A 271 22.89 -19.26 15.96
N VAL A 272 23.35 -18.68 17.08
CA VAL A 272 24.62 -17.96 17.16
C VAL A 272 25.72 -18.84 16.56
N ARG A 273 26.23 -18.46 15.38
CA ARG A 273 27.53 -18.90 14.90
C ARG A 273 28.57 -18.37 15.87
N GLY A 274 28.97 -19.19 16.85
CA GLY A 274 30.13 -18.91 17.68
C GLY A 274 31.36 -18.78 16.80
N THR A 275 32.09 -17.68 16.93
CA THR A 275 33.31 -17.36 16.16
C THR A 275 34.54 -18.10 16.69
N ASP A 276 34.39 -19.33 17.14
CA ASP A 276 35.44 -20.08 17.82
C ASP A 276 35.79 -21.28 16.95
N ASN A 277 37.08 -21.53 16.73
CA ASN A 277 37.66 -22.44 15.71
C ASN A 277 37.35 -23.95 15.87
N ASN A 278 36.26 -24.32 16.56
CA ASN A 278 35.74 -25.68 16.65
C ASN A 278 34.24 -25.64 16.30
N ASP A 279 33.95 -25.55 15.00
CA ASP A 279 32.60 -25.40 14.47
C ASP A 279 31.76 -26.67 14.75
N PHE A 280 30.71 -26.54 15.56
CA PHE A 280 29.61 -27.51 15.65
C PHE A 280 28.33 -26.83 15.19
N ILE A 281 27.67 -27.39 14.17
CA ILE A 281 26.31 -26.98 13.80
C ILE A 281 25.35 -27.74 14.71
N VAL A 282 24.68 -27.03 15.62
CA VAL A 282 23.61 -27.59 16.45
C VAL A 282 22.27 -27.24 15.80
N PHE A 283 21.56 -28.24 15.30
CA PHE A 283 20.15 -28.09 14.95
C PHE A 283 19.30 -28.46 16.17
N THR A 284 18.45 -27.55 16.62
CA THR A 284 17.37 -27.88 17.56
C THR A 284 16.08 -28.02 16.79
N THR A 285 15.65 -29.26 16.57
CA THR A 285 14.27 -29.58 16.25
C THR A 285 13.79 -30.56 17.32
N ASP A 286 12.76 -30.18 18.07
CA ASP A 286 11.99 -31.01 18.99
C ASP A 286 12.79 -32.01 19.86
N SER A 287 13.31 -31.48 20.97
CA SER A 287 13.74 -32.24 22.17
C SER A 287 14.89 -33.27 22.03
N VAL A 288 15.56 -33.39 20.89
CA VAL A 288 16.71 -34.31 20.74
C VAL A 288 17.89 -33.61 20.04
N THR A 289 19.00 -33.49 20.75
CA THR A 289 20.27 -32.96 20.21
C THR A 289 20.94 -34.01 19.33
N HIS A 290 21.13 -33.70 18.04
CA HIS A 290 21.99 -34.48 17.15
C HIS A 290 23.29 -33.69 16.90
N THR A 291 24.44 -34.31 17.12
CA THR A 291 25.76 -33.71 16.86
C THR A 291 26.36 -34.38 15.63
N ILE A 292 26.71 -33.58 14.61
CA ILE A 292 27.45 -34.06 13.42
C ILE A 292 28.82 -33.39 13.44
N ASP A 293 29.88 -34.19 13.53
CA ASP A 293 31.27 -33.74 13.35
C ASP A 293 31.54 -33.52 11.86
N ILE A 294 31.84 -32.27 11.47
CA ILE A 294 32.35 -31.98 10.12
C ILE A 294 33.86 -31.73 10.25
N ASN A 295 34.64 -32.76 9.99
CA ASN A 295 36.09 -32.67 9.97
C ASN A 295 36.55 -32.05 8.64
N TRP A 296 36.83 -30.75 8.63
CA TRP A 296 37.54 -30.13 7.50
C TRP A 296 39.01 -30.55 7.59
N GLY A 297 39.36 -31.61 6.86
CA GLY A 297 40.74 -32.12 6.79
C GLY A 297 41.70 -31.02 6.36
N ALA A 298 42.51 -30.52 7.28
CA ALA A 298 43.60 -29.60 6.99
C ALA A 298 44.61 -30.30 6.07
N THR A 299 44.81 -29.75 4.88
CA THR A 299 45.90 -30.15 3.98
C THR A 299 47.17 -29.43 4.43
N ILE A 300 48.26 -30.18 4.63
CA ILE A 300 49.62 -29.66 4.90
C ILE A 300 50.27 -29.28 3.58
#